data_AF-A0A946FRM4-F1
#
_entry.id   AF-A0A946FRM4-F1
#
_cell.length_a   1.000
_cell.length_b   1.000
_cell.length_c   1.000
_cell.angle_alpha   90.00
_cell.angle_beta   90.00
_cell.angle_gamma   90.00
#
_symmetry.space_group_name_H-M   'P 1'
#
loop_
_entity.id
_entity.type
_entity.pdbx_description
1 polymer ?
#
loop_
_entity_poly.entity_id
_entity_poly.type
_entity_poly.pdbx_seq_one_letter_code
_entity_poly.pdbx_strand_id
1 'polypeptide(L)' 'LLNGRSGISPEMALRLSKVFGRTPEGWLRLQIQYDLWKTRQSIDIEDLKRIEAA' A
#
# COMPACT_ATOMS: atom_id res chain seq x y z
N LEU A 1 -7.10 9.19 6.33
CA LEU A 1 -7.79 8.53 5.20
C LEU A 1 -8.33 9.53 4.19
N LEU A 2 -9.43 10.24 4.46
CA LEU A 2 -10.08 11.11 3.46
C LEU A 2 -9.20 12.27 2.94
N ASN A 3 -8.30 12.78 3.78
CA ASN A 3 -7.37 13.85 3.39
C ASN A 3 -5.97 13.34 2.99
N GLY A 4 -5.80 12.03 2.75
CA GLY A 4 -4.50 11.42 2.40
C GLY A 4 -3.43 11.45 3.51
N ARG A 5 -3.71 12.05 4.68
CA ARG A 5 -2.77 12.22 5.80
C ARG A 5 -2.53 10.95 6.64
N SER A 6 -3.31 9.89 6.41
CA SER A 6 -3.16 8.61 7.11
C SER A 6 -3.56 7.51 6.16
N GLY A 7 -2.71 6.50 5.98
CA GLY A 7 -2.98 5.32 5.16
C GLY A 7 -3.97 4.36 5.80
N ILE A 8 -4.34 3.33 5.05
CA ILE A 8 -5.22 2.25 5.50
C ILE A 8 -4.38 1.22 6.28
N SER A 9 -4.52 1.21 7.61
CA SER A 9 -4.00 0.14 8.47
C SER A 9 -4.84 -1.14 8.36
N PRO A 10 -4.34 -2.31 8.80
CA PRO A 10 -5.14 -3.54 8.85
C PRO A 10 -6.44 -3.40 9.65
N GLU A 11 -6.41 -2.70 10.80
CA GLU A 11 -7.61 -2.41 11.58
C GLU A 11 -8.61 -1.55 10.78
N MET A 12 -8.13 -0.52 10.08
CA MET A 12 -8.99 0.29 9.22
C MET A 12 -9.53 -0.50 8.04
N ALA A 13 -8.76 -1.43 7.47
CA ALA A 13 -9.23 -2.30 6.39
C ALA A 13 -10.42 -3.18 6.85
N LEU A 14 -10.37 -3.70 8.08
CA LEU A 14 -11.50 -4.42 8.69
C LEU A 14 -12.73 -3.51 8.88
N ARG A 15 -12.52 -2.31 9.43
CA ARG A 15 -13.60 -1.32 9.61
C ARG A 15 -14.24 -0.90 8.28
N LEU A 16 -13.42 -0.63 7.25
CA LEU A 16 -13.87 -0.25 5.92
C LEU A 16 -14.60 -1.40 5.21
N SER A 17 -14.10 -2.64 5.35
CA SER A 17 -14.77 -3.84 4.83
C SER A 17 -16.18 -3.99 5.42
N LYS A 18 -16.32 -3.79 6.74
CA LYS A 18 -17.60 -3.89 7.43
C LYS A 18 -18.60 -2.80 7.01
N VAL A 19 -18.12 -1.58 6.78
CA VAL A 19 -18.98 -0.40 6.54
C VAL A 19 -19.27 -0.19 5.05
N PHE A 20 -18.30 -0.39 4.17
CA PHE A 20 -18.37 -0.07 2.74
C PHE A 20 -18.30 -1.30 1.82
N GLY A 21 -18.15 -2.51 2.39
CA GLY A 21 -17.92 -3.72 1.63
C GLY A 21 -16.48 -3.84 1.12
N ARG A 22 -16.27 -4.78 0.19
CA ARG A 22 -14.94 -5.27 -0.26
C ARG A 22 -14.17 -6.02 0.83
N THR A 23 -13.19 -6.83 0.45
CA THR A 23 -12.37 -7.55 1.42
C THR A 23 -11.33 -6.63 2.09
N PRO A 24 -10.94 -6.88 3.35
CA PRO A 24 -9.86 -6.15 4.01
C PRO A 24 -8.54 -6.17 3.20
N GLU A 25 -8.21 -7.30 2.59
CA GLU A 25 -7.02 -7.45 1.73
C GLU A 25 -7.11 -6.57 0.49
N GLY A 26 -8.32 -6.38 -0.07
CA GLY A 26 -8.56 -5.47 -1.18
C GLY A 26 -8.26 -4.02 -0.81
N TRP A 27 -8.61 -3.60 0.41
CA TRP A 27 -8.30 -2.28 0.94
C TRP A 27 -6.79 -2.09 1.17
N LEU A 28 -6.13 -3.07 1.78
CA LEU A 28 -4.68 -3.05 1.98
C LEU A 28 -3.91 -3.02 0.66
N ARG A 29 -4.39 -3.75 -0.36
CA ARG A 29 -3.77 -3.74 -1.69
C ARG A 29 -3.77 -2.36 -2.33
N LEU A 30 -4.85 -1.58 -2.15
CA LEU A 30 -4.87 -0.19 -2.63
C LEU A 30 -3.82 0.66 -1.92
N GLN A 31 -3.70 0.51 -0.61
CA GLN A 31 -2.71 1.26 0.17
C GLN A 31 -1.29 0.93 -0.31
N ILE A 32 -0.97 -0.36 -0.47
CA ILE A 32 0.32 -0.82 -0.99
C ILE A 32 0.59 -0.26 -2.39
N GLN A 33 -0.39 -0.29 -3.29
CA GLN A 33 -0.24 0.25 -4.63
C GLN A 33 0.05 1.75 -4.62
N TYR A 34 -0.67 2.52 -3.79
CA TYR A 34 -0.43 3.95 -3.61
C TYR A 34 0.96 4.23 -3.04
N ASP A 35 1.36 3.49 -2.00
CA ASP A 35 2.66 3.67 -1.35
C ASP A 35 3.81 3.32 -2.30
N LEU A 36 3.69 2.25 -3.09
CA LEU A 36 4.66 1.90 -4.13
C LEU A 36 4.75 2.98 -5.20
N TRP A 37 3.62 3.48 -5.70
CA TRP A 37 3.59 4.57 -6.68
C TRP A 37 4.29 5.82 -6.16
N LYS A 38 3.97 6.23 -4.92
CA LYS A 38 4.57 7.41 -4.29
C LYS A 38 6.07 7.22 -4.05
N THR A 39 6.47 6.06 -3.54
CA THR A 39 7.87 5.77 -3.22
C THR A 39 8.73 5.76 -4.48
N ARG A 40 8.22 5.20 -5.59
CA ARG A 40 8.90 5.21 -6.91
C ARG A 40 9.24 6.60 -7.43
N GLN A 41 8.57 7.65 -6.96
CA GLN A 41 8.89 9.03 -7.38
C GLN A 41 10.03 9.65 -6.56
N SER A 42 10.40 9.06 -5.42
CA SER A 42 11.38 9.62 -4.49
C SER A 42 12.63 8.77 -4.30
N ILE A 43 12.56 7.48 -4.64
CA ILE A 43 13.70 6.55 -4.50
C ILE A 43 14.42 6.40 -5.84
N ASP A 44 15.73 6.61 -5.83
CA ASP A 44 16.61 6.19 -6.91
C ASP A 44 17.04 4.74 -6.66
N ILE A 45 16.78 3.88 -7.65
CA ILE A 45 17.09 2.45 -7.59
C ILE A 45 17.94 2.00 -8.79
N GLU A 46 18.51 2.93 -9.57
CA GLU A 46 19.26 2.61 -10.80
C GLU A 46 20.45 1.69 -10.54
N ASP A 47 21.16 1.90 -9.43
CA ASP A 47 22.33 1.10 -9.06
C ASP A 47 21.99 -0.20 -8.32
N LEU A 48 20.71 -0.45 -8.00
CA LEU A 48 20.30 -1.66 -7.29
C LEU A 48 20.22 -2.87 -8.24
N LYS A 49 20.93 -3.94 -7.87
CA LYS A 49 20.93 -5.20 -8.62
C LYS A 49 20.06 -6.24 -7.92
N ARG A 50 19.32 -7.01 -8.72
CA ARG A 50 18.59 -8.18 -8.24
C ARG A 50 19.58 -9.21 -7.73
N ILE A 51 19.36 -9.70 -6.52
CA ILE A 51 20.12 -10.82 -5.96
C ILE A 51 19.51 -12.12 -6.51
N GLU A 52 20.33 -12.96 -7.12
CA GLU A 52 19.96 -14.33 -7.44
C GLU A 52 20.36 -15.22 -6.25
N ALA A 53 19.39 -15.94 -5.69
CA ALA A 53 19.65 -16.97 -4.69
C ALA A 53 20.08 -18.23 -5.44
N ALA A 54 21.27 -18.74 -5.09
CA ALA A 54 21.83 -19.99 -5.62
C ALA A 54 21.12 -21.22 -5.05
#